data_AF-A0A533ZEU0-F1
#
_entry.id   AF-A0A533ZEU0-F1
#
_cell.length_a   1.000
_cell.length_b   1.000
_cell.length_c   1.000
_cell.angle_alpha   90.00
_cell.angle_beta   90.00
_cell.angle_gamma   90.00
#
_symmetry.space_group_name_H-M   'P 1'
#
loop_
_entity.id
_entity.type
_entity.pdbx_description
1 polymer ?
#
loop_
_entity_poly.entity_id
_entity_poly.type
_entity_poly.pdbx_seq_one_letter_code
_entity_poly.pdbx_strand_id
1 'polypeptide(L)'
;MPTPEQALRHQEFVKALQHEAIPCGRSGCPGPVQMTDLSQLHDRVKTFQFTCERCGWQDRVVGRQELSPPWDEASLQEIAYEHLMHLPAFCPFDHTPIVFISLPNPRRKARYRLSCFYCGRQAEMDWPPPEARR
;
A
#
# COMPACT_ATOMS: atom_id res chain seq x y z
N MET A 1 17.47 -10.13 -1.71
CA MET A 1 17.66 -8.67 -1.52
C MET A 1 17.25 -7.96 -2.80
N PRO A 2 16.42 -6.90 -2.73
CA PRO A 2 16.06 -6.12 -3.91
C PRO A 2 17.28 -5.38 -4.47
N THR A 3 17.28 -5.14 -5.79
CA THR A 3 18.30 -4.28 -6.41
C THR A 3 18.09 -2.81 -6.01
N PRO A 4 19.11 -1.94 -6.11
CA PRO A 4 18.94 -0.51 -5.80
C PRO A 4 17.83 0.15 -6.62
N GLU A 5 17.69 -0.25 -7.89
CA GLU A 5 16.60 0.18 -8.75
C GLU A 5 15.23 -0.28 -8.22
N GLN A 6 15.11 -1.54 -7.80
CA GLN A 6 13.87 -2.05 -7.21
C GLN A 6 13.50 -1.31 -5.91
N ALA A 7 14.50 -0.99 -5.08
CA ALA A 7 14.28 -0.22 -3.86
C ALA A 7 13.78 1.21 -4.16
N LEU A 8 14.36 1.87 -5.17
CA LEU A 8 13.91 3.19 -5.61
C LEU A 8 12.47 3.15 -6.14
N ARG A 9 12.14 2.16 -7.00
CA ARG A 9 10.79 1.99 -7.54
C ARG A 9 9.77 1.69 -6.44
N HIS A 10 10.16 0.89 -5.45
CA HIS A 10 9.32 0.63 -4.27
C HIS A 10 9.10 1.91 -3.45
N GLN A 11 10.14 2.73 -3.26
CA GLN A 11 9.99 4.01 -2.57
C GLN A 11 9.06 4.97 -3.33
N GLU A 12 9.18 5.07 -4.65
CA GLU A 12 8.27 5.84 -5.51
C GLU A 12 6.83 5.32 -5.41
N PHE A 13 6.65 4.00 -5.38
CA PHE A 13 5.34 3.38 -5.17
C PHE A 13 4.74 3.76 -3.82
N VAL A 14 5.52 3.70 -2.73
CA VAL A 14 5.06 4.02 -1.37
C VAL A 14 4.65 5.49 -1.28
N LYS A 15 5.47 6.39 -1.82
CA LYS A 15 5.14 7.82 -1.93
C LYS A 15 3.83 8.03 -2.68
N ALA A 16 3.67 7.33 -3.80
CA ALA A 16 2.45 7.39 -4.58
C ALA A 16 1.23 6.92 -3.77
N LEU A 17 1.35 5.78 -3.09
CA LEU A 17 0.29 5.24 -2.24
C LEU A 17 -0.12 6.21 -1.11
N GLN A 18 0.83 6.96 -0.57
CA GLN A 18 0.62 7.94 0.50
C GLN A 18 0.27 9.36 -0.01
N HIS A 19 0.15 9.55 -1.32
CA HIS A 19 -0.06 10.86 -1.97
C HIS A 19 1.03 11.89 -1.65
N GLU A 20 2.27 11.42 -1.50
CA GLU A 20 3.44 12.28 -1.32
C GLU A 20 3.99 12.81 -2.66
N ALA A 21 4.72 13.92 -2.59
CA ALA A 21 5.33 14.53 -3.78
C ALA A 21 6.46 13.67 -4.37
N ILE A 22 6.44 13.52 -5.70
CA ILE A 22 7.44 12.77 -6.46
C ILE A 22 8.19 13.73 -7.39
N PRO A 23 9.54 13.70 -7.39
CA PRO A 23 10.32 14.56 -8.28
C PRO A 23 10.17 14.11 -9.74
N CYS A 24 10.30 15.05 -10.67
CA CYS A 24 10.35 14.73 -12.09
C CYS A 24 11.62 13.92 -12.42
N GLY A 25 11.48 12.80 -13.13
CA GLY A 25 12.62 11.99 -13.57
C GLY A 25 13.52 12.66 -14.62
N ARG A 26 13.08 13.78 -15.21
CA ARG A 26 13.90 14.58 -16.14
C ARG A 26 14.87 15.47 -15.36
N SER A 27 16.16 15.25 -15.56
CA SER A 27 17.23 16.04 -14.94
C SER A 27 17.03 17.55 -15.11
N GLY A 28 17.03 18.28 -14.00
CA GLY A 28 16.91 19.75 -13.99
C GLY A 28 15.49 20.28 -14.18
N CYS A 29 14.45 19.44 -14.19
CA CYS A 29 13.06 19.89 -14.23
C CYS A 29 12.48 19.97 -12.81
N PRO A 30 12.18 21.17 -12.27
CA PRO A 30 11.52 21.32 -10.97
C PRO A 30 9.98 21.25 -11.10
N GLY A 31 9.48 20.78 -12.24
CA GLY A 31 8.03 20.79 -12.52
C GLY A 31 7.30 19.82 -11.60
N PRO A 32 6.10 20.21 -11.09
CA PRO A 32 5.29 19.31 -10.28
C PRO A 32 4.92 18.07 -11.10
N VAL A 33 4.85 16.94 -10.41
CA VAL A 33 4.44 15.66 -10.97
C VAL A 33 3.05 15.35 -10.46
N GLN A 34 2.09 15.25 -11.37
CA GLN A 34 0.78 14.70 -11.08
C GLN A 34 0.85 13.18 -11.03
N MET A 35 0.09 12.62 -10.10
CA MET A 35 -0.05 11.19 -9.94
C MET A 35 -1.50 10.79 -10.19
N THR A 36 -1.70 9.77 -11.01
CA THR A 36 -3.01 9.17 -11.27
C THR A 36 -2.98 7.69 -10.93
N ASP A 37 -3.90 7.24 -10.08
CA ASP A 37 -4.13 5.82 -9.82
C ASP A 37 -4.87 5.21 -11.03
N LEU A 38 -4.22 4.25 -11.70
CA LEU A 38 -4.78 3.53 -12.86
C LEU A 38 -5.41 2.18 -12.48
N SER A 39 -5.43 1.84 -11.20
CA SER A 39 -5.87 0.54 -10.71
C SER A 39 -7.39 0.40 -10.76
N GLN A 40 -7.86 -0.81 -11.04
CA GLN A 40 -9.26 -1.17 -10.96
C GLN A 40 -9.62 -1.63 -9.54
N LEU A 41 -10.94 -1.63 -9.23
CA LEU A 41 -11.46 -1.99 -7.91
C LEU A 41 -11.00 -3.37 -7.40
N HIS A 42 -10.76 -4.32 -8.31
CA HIS A 42 -10.43 -5.71 -7.99
C HIS A 42 -8.92 -6.00 -8.13
N ASP A 43 -8.12 -5.01 -8.52
CA ASP A 43 -6.68 -5.19 -8.63
C ASP A 43 -6.08 -5.38 -7.23
N ARG A 44 -5.28 -6.44 -7.10
CA ARG A 44 -4.60 -6.73 -5.84
C ARG A 44 -3.44 -5.78 -5.60
N VAL A 45 -2.79 -5.36 -6.67
CA VAL A 45 -1.68 -4.40 -6.64
C VAL A 45 -2.08 -3.11 -7.35
N LYS A 46 -1.60 -1.98 -6.86
CA LYS A 46 -1.88 -0.70 -7.52
C LYS A 46 -0.92 -0.43 -8.68
N THR A 47 -1.38 0.37 -9.63
CA THR A 47 -0.59 1.01 -10.67
C THR A 47 -0.78 2.51 -10.56
N PHE A 48 0.32 3.26 -10.56
CA PHE A 48 0.29 4.71 -10.65
C PHE A 48 0.98 5.21 -11.92
N GLN A 49 0.38 6.22 -12.53
CA GLN A 49 0.97 6.99 -13.62
C GLN A 49 1.45 8.33 -13.08
N PHE A 50 2.69 8.66 -13.40
CA PHE A 50 3.29 9.95 -13.13
C PHE A 50 3.31 10.78 -14.39
N THR A 51 3.00 12.08 -14.28
CA THR A 51 3.07 13.03 -15.39
C THR A 51 3.56 14.38 -14.87
N CYS A 52 4.72 14.83 -15.35
CA CYS A 52 5.22 16.17 -15.05
C CYS A 52 4.45 17.22 -15.85
N GLU A 53 3.78 18.14 -15.17
CA GLU A 53 2.97 19.18 -15.80
C GLU A 53 3.80 20.17 -16.63
N ARG A 54 5.10 20.28 -16.34
CA ARG A 54 5.98 21.25 -16.99
C ARG A 54 6.65 20.74 -18.26
N CYS A 55 7.18 19.51 -18.22
CA CYS A 55 8.02 18.99 -19.30
C CYS A 55 7.42 17.77 -20.02
N GLY A 56 6.24 17.32 -19.59
CA GLY A 56 5.54 16.17 -20.17
C GLY A 56 6.18 14.82 -19.87
N TRP A 57 7.18 14.76 -18.98
CA TRP A 57 7.77 13.49 -18.55
C TRP A 57 6.69 12.58 -17.97
N GLN A 58 6.71 11.32 -18.38
CA GLN A 58 5.79 10.29 -17.91
C GLN A 58 6.57 9.08 -17.45
N ASP A 59 6.07 8.45 -16.40
CA ASP A 59 6.57 7.18 -15.89
C ASP A 59 5.45 6.44 -15.17
N ARG A 60 5.62 5.14 -14.99
CA ARG A 60 4.63 4.27 -14.40
C ARG A 60 5.30 3.36 -13.39
N VAL A 61 4.69 3.25 -12.22
CA VAL A 61 5.11 2.35 -11.16
C VAL A 61 3.95 1.45 -10.77
N VAL A 62 4.26 0.18 -10.53
CA VAL A 62 3.29 -0.88 -10.26
C VAL A 62 3.76 -1.72 -9.08
N GLY A 63 2.81 -2.16 -8.26
CA GLY A 63 3.10 -3.11 -7.20
C GLY A 63 3.56 -4.45 -7.76
N ARG A 64 4.41 -5.15 -7.02
CA ARG A 64 4.93 -6.45 -7.42
C ARG A 64 4.13 -7.56 -6.74
N GLN A 65 3.14 -8.11 -7.45
CA GLN A 65 2.32 -9.19 -6.90
C GLN A 65 3.18 -10.41 -6.54
N GLU A 66 3.07 -10.85 -5.30
CA GLU A 66 3.70 -12.08 -4.82
C GLU A 66 2.64 -13.18 -4.65
N LEU A 67 3.04 -14.42 -4.98
CA LEU A 67 2.13 -15.57 -4.93
C LEU A 67 1.80 -16.00 -3.51
N SER A 68 2.79 -15.93 -2.62
CA SER A 68 2.68 -16.39 -1.22
C SER A 68 3.46 -15.48 -0.25
N PRO A 69 3.12 -14.19 -0.15
CA PRO A 69 3.75 -13.30 0.82
C PRO A 69 3.40 -13.76 2.25
N PRO A 70 4.39 -13.87 3.16
CA PRO A 70 4.21 -14.43 4.49
C PRO A 70 3.46 -13.43 5.40
N TRP A 71 2.13 -13.56 5.47
CA TRP A 71 1.33 -13.00 6.55
C TRP A 71 0.84 -14.17 7.39
N ASP A 72 1.60 -14.49 8.43
CA ASP A 72 1.20 -15.46 9.44
C ASP A 72 0.26 -14.82 10.47
N GLU A 73 -0.24 -15.62 11.40
CA GLU A 73 -1.18 -15.18 12.44
C GLU A 73 -0.56 -14.13 13.35
N ALA A 74 0.72 -14.27 13.69
CA ALA A 74 1.46 -13.30 14.49
C ALA A 74 1.55 -11.94 13.80
N SER A 75 1.91 -11.91 12.51
CA SER A 75 1.96 -10.67 11.72
C SER A 75 0.59 -9.98 11.68
N LEU A 76 -0.49 -10.74 11.49
CA LEU A 76 -1.85 -10.19 11.49
C LEU A 76 -2.23 -9.57 12.83
N GLN A 77 -1.80 -10.18 13.93
CA GLN A 77 -2.03 -9.65 15.27
C GLN A 77 -1.25 -8.36 15.53
N GLU A 78 0.00 -8.26 15.08
CA GLU A 78 0.81 -7.03 15.17
C GLU A 78 0.19 -5.89 14.37
N ILE A 79 -0.17 -6.15 13.11
CA ILE A 79 -0.86 -5.18 12.23
C ILE A 79 -2.15 -4.68 12.88
N ALA A 80 -2.91 -5.59 13.49
CA ALA A 80 -4.13 -5.24 14.20
C ALA A 80 -3.84 -4.35 15.41
N TYR A 81 -2.81 -4.67 16.20
CA TYR A 81 -2.41 -3.87 17.35
C TYR A 81 -1.98 -2.47 16.96
N GLU A 82 -1.16 -2.32 15.91
CA GLU A 82 -0.74 -1.02 15.36
C GLU A 82 -1.96 -0.18 14.99
N HIS A 83 -2.93 -0.76 14.27
CA HIS A 83 -4.17 -0.07 13.92
C HIS A 83 -4.99 0.34 15.14
N LEU A 84 -5.05 -0.50 16.18
CA LEU A 84 -5.75 -0.25 17.43
C LEU A 84 -5.12 0.93 18.20
N MET A 85 -3.80 1.06 18.11
CA MET A 85 -3.03 2.15 18.70
C MET A 85 -2.99 3.41 17.83
N HIS A 86 -3.74 3.46 16.73
CA HIS A 86 -3.72 4.54 15.74
C HIS A 86 -2.34 4.79 15.11
N LEU A 87 -1.51 3.76 15.05
CA LEU A 87 -0.23 3.77 14.37
C LEU A 87 -0.39 3.26 12.93
N PRO A 88 0.46 3.72 11.99
CA PRO A 88 0.51 3.13 10.66
C PRO A 88 0.99 1.68 10.78
N ALA A 89 0.32 0.78 10.05
CA ALA A 89 0.73 -0.62 9.97
C ALA A 89 1.40 -0.92 8.64
N PHE A 90 2.39 -1.81 8.65
CA PHE A 90 3.22 -2.09 7.48
C PHE A 90 3.20 -3.57 7.12
N CYS A 91 3.35 -3.86 5.83
CA CYS A 91 3.44 -5.22 5.33
C CYS A 91 4.69 -5.91 5.88
N PRO A 92 4.59 -7.07 6.54
CA PRO A 92 5.75 -7.80 7.09
C PRO A 92 6.71 -8.29 6.00
N PHE A 93 6.25 -8.37 4.75
CA PHE A 93 7.04 -8.86 3.63
C PHE A 93 7.85 -7.75 2.92
N ASP A 94 7.21 -6.62 2.63
CA ASP A 94 7.77 -5.56 1.78
C ASP A 94 7.79 -4.17 2.45
N HIS A 95 7.29 -4.06 3.68
CA HIS A 95 7.21 -2.81 4.44
C HIS A 95 6.39 -1.69 3.78
N THR A 96 5.51 -2.02 2.82
CA THR A 96 4.51 -1.08 2.28
C THR A 96 3.40 -0.85 3.31
N PRO A 97 2.90 0.40 3.47
CA PRO A 97 1.75 0.67 4.32
C PRO A 97 0.54 -0.22 3.98
N ILE A 98 -0.08 -0.79 5.01
CA ILE A 98 -1.31 -1.59 4.89
C ILE A 98 -2.52 -0.66 4.93
N VAL A 99 -3.43 -0.86 3.98
CA VAL A 99 -4.70 -0.14 3.93
C VAL A 99 -5.80 -1.00 4.55
N PHE A 100 -6.53 -0.41 5.50
CA PHE A 100 -7.71 -1.00 6.13
C PHE A 100 -8.97 -0.52 5.42
N ILE A 101 -9.66 -1.44 4.74
CA ILE A 101 -10.89 -1.17 4.01
C ILE A 101 -12.06 -1.70 4.82
N SER A 102 -12.96 -0.83 5.27
CA SER A 102 -14.17 -1.26 5.98
C SER A 102 -15.07 -2.08 5.06
N LEU A 103 -15.56 -3.20 5.58
CA LEU A 103 -16.49 -4.09 4.90
C LEU A 103 -17.87 -4.02 5.59
N PRO A 104 -18.97 -4.18 4.84
CA PRO A 104 -20.29 -4.37 5.43
C PRO A 104 -20.30 -5.61 6.33
N ASN A 105 -20.88 -5.49 7.54
CA ASN A 105 -21.05 -6.62 8.44
C ASN A 105 -22.45 -6.63 9.07
N PRO A 106 -23.29 -7.64 8.77
CA PRO A 106 -24.65 -7.72 9.31
C PRO A 106 -24.69 -7.97 10.82
N ARG A 107 -23.58 -8.41 11.44
CA ARG A 107 -23.51 -8.77 12.87
C ARG A 107 -23.17 -7.60 13.81
N ARG A 108 -23.27 -6.34 13.34
CA ARG A 108 -22.92 -5.10 14.08
C ARG A 108 -21.48 -5.04 14.61
N LYS A 109 -20.57 -5.90 14.15
CA LYS A 109 -19.13 -5.80 14.41
C LYS A 109 -18.45 -5.13 13.21
N ALA A 110 -17.45 -4.29 13.44
CA ALA A 110 -16.67 -3.79 12.31
C ALA A 110 -15.92 -4.98 11.67
N ARG A 111 -15.78 -4.96 10.35
CA ARG A 111 -15.00 -5.95 9.60
C ARG A 111 -14.11 -5.18 8.66
N TYR A 112 -12.83 -5.55 8.59
CA TYR A 112 -11.86 -4.91 7.73
C TYR A 112 -11.25 -5.91 6.78
N ARG A 113 -10.97 -5.43 5.56
CA ARG A 113 -10.04 -6.06 4.64
C ARG A 113 -8.74 -5.27 4.67
N LEU A 114 -7.68 -5.93 5.09
CA LEU A 114 -6.32 -5.45 5.13
C LEU A 114 -5.72 -5.73 3.77
N SER A 115 -5.13 -4.72 3.15
CA SER A 115 -4.55 -4.84 1.80
C SER A 115 -3.16 -4.23 1.76
N CYS A 116 -2.15 -5.02 1.39
CA CYS A 116 -0.92 -4.47 0.85
C CYS A 116 -1.07 -4.34 -0.67
N PHE A 117 -1.17 -3.11 -1.15
CA PHE A 117 -1.30 -2.82 -2.58
C PHE A 117 0.02 -2.94 -3.36
N TYR A 118 1.13 -3.29 -2.70
CA TYR A 118 2.40 -3.58 -3.37
C TYR A 118 2.55 -5.08 -3.66
N CYS A 119 2.61 -5.96 -2.65
CA CYS A 119 2.69 -7.41 -2.88
C CYS A 119 1.34 -8.07 -3.23
N GLY A 120 0.23 -7.35 -3.08
CA GLY A 120 -1.11 -7.85 -3.41
C GLY A 120 -1.70 -8.78 -2.35
N ARG A 121 -1.07 -8.88 -1.17
CA ARG A 121 -1.61 -9.65 -0.05
C ARG A 121 -2.83 -8.97 0.54
N GLN A 122 -3.86 -9.77 0.78
CA GLN A 122 -5.07 -9.35 1.45
C GLN A 122 -5.41 -10.34 2.57
N ALA A 123 -5.98 -9.83 3.65
CA ALA A 123 -6.58 -10.62 4.72
C ALA A 123 -7.85 -9.92 5.21
N GLU A 124 -8.80 -10.69 5.71
CA GLU A 124 -10.02 -10.15 6.32
C GLU A 124 -10.01 -10.45 7.80
N MET A 125 -10.47 -9.49 8.60
CA MET A 125 -10.57 -9.66 10.05
C MET A 125 -11.84 -9.01 10.60
N ASP A 126 -12.40 -9.64 11.63
CA ASP A 126 -13.42 -9.02 12.48
C ASP A 126 -12.75 -8.08 13.48
N TRP A 127 -13.45 -7.01 13.82
CA TRP A 127 -12.94 -5.95 14.70
C TRP A 127 -13.89 -5.67 15.87
N PRO A 128 -13.36 -5.46 17.10
CA PRO A 128 -11.95 -5.61 17.47
C PRO A 128 -11.50 -7.08 17.39
N PRO A 129 -10.18 -7.34 17.23
CA PRO A 129 -9.63 -8.70 17.25
C PRO A 129 -10.05 -9.41 18.54
N PRO A 130 -10.30 -10.74 18.53
CA PRO A 130 -10.67 -11.50 19.73
C PRO A 130 -9.69 -11.30 20.89
N GLU A 131 -8.40 -11.14 20.58
CA GLU A 131 -7.30 -10.98 21.53
C GLU A 131 -7.36 -9.63 22.26
N ALA A 132 -7.94 -8.59 21.65
CA ALA A 132 -8.07 -7.26 22.25
C ALA A 132 -9.19 -7.17 23.30
N ARG A 133 -9.97 -8.23 23.50
CA ARG A 133 -11.01 -8.32 24.54
C ARG A 133 -10.50 -8.94 25.85
N ARG A 134 -9.25 -9.42 25.88
CA ARG A 134 -8.65 -10.06 27.05
C ARG A 134 -8.02 -9.06 28.00
#